data_AF-A0A924U978-F1
#
_entry.id   AF-A0A924U978-F1
#
_cell.length_a   1.000
_cell.length_b   1.000
_cell.length_c   1.000
_cell.angle_alpha   90.00
_cell.angle_beta   90.00
_cell.angle_gamma   90.00
#
_symmetry.space_group_name_H-M   'P 1'
#
loop_
_entity.id
_entity.type
_entity.pdbx_description
1 polymer ?
#
loop_
_entity_poly.entity_id
_entity_poly.type
_entity_poly.pdbx_seq_one_letter_code
_entity_poly.pdbx_strand_id
1 'polypeptide(L)'
;MQFKWLRNTVATAALVATGLIWAAQANAQDGKKFKIYLSLSYSGNAWQSEAANIVKALAATAPYDQQVELIENISGTDPQAQISAYESMIDAGADAIISFPISSTALNRTIKRGCEEGVLFFMYDGTVTEDCAYNVSFLSGGFGENTAQALVNELGGKGKIFLSRGVPGNSVDQRHTDGAMSVFNKYPGIEIVAEYYSYWDDRTTQQETAKALTAHPDVQGIWAQAGDCGLIQALLDAGHPLLPMTGENSAGFRR
;
A
#
# COMPACT_ATOMS: atom_id res chain seq x y z
N MET A 1 19.15 1.78 -91.05
CA MET A 1 18.43 0.49 -90.98
C MET A 1 18.62 -0.03 -89.56
N GLN A 2 17.66 -0.07 -88.63
CA GLN A 2 16.20 0.01 -88.69
C GLN A 2 15.65 0.94 -87.60
N PHE A 3 14.43 1.42 -87.85
CA PHE A 3 13.59 2.26 -87.00
C PHE A 3 12.67 1.41 -86.11
N LYS A 4 12.35 1.91 -84.89
CA LYS A 4 11.02 2.00 -84.23
C LYS A 4 11.14 1.83 -82.71
N TRP A 5 10.46 2.57 -81.83
CA TRP A 5 9.70 3.85 -81.83
C TRP A 5 9.32 4.08 -80.33
N LEU A 6 9.00 5.33 -79.96
CA LEU A 6 8.09 5.77 -78.87
C LEU A 6 8.58 5.92 -77.42
N ARG A 7 8.67 7.21 -77.06
CA ARG A 7 7.91 7.92 -76.00
C ARG A 7 8.48 7.98 -74.57
N ASN A 8 8.80 9.23 -74.24
CA ASN A 8 8.27 10.03 -73.14
C ASN A 8 8.84 9.86 -71.72
N THR A 9 9.58 10.92 -71.37
CA THR A 9 9.47 11.76 -70.15
C THR A 9 9.77 11.19 -68.76
N VAL A 10 10.81 11.80 -68.19
CA VAL A 10 10.93 12.43 -66.86
C VAL A 10 10.69 11.54 -65.63
N ALA A 11 11.73 11.38 -64.81
CA ALA A 11 11.64 11.62 -63.36
C ALA A 11 13.03 11.62 -62.70
N THR A 12 13.31 12.72 -62.02
CA THR A 12 14.36 12.91 -61.01
C THR A 12 14.15 11.90 -59.86
N ALA A 13 15.18 11.14 -59.49
CA ALA A 13 15.16 10.29 -58.30
C ALA A 13 16.15 10.84 -57.27
N ALA A 14 15.63 11.51 -56.24
CA ALA A 14 16.36 11.81 -55.02
C ALA A 14 16.02 10.74 -53.96
N LEU A 15 17.04 10.04 -53.50
CA LEU A 15 16.99 9.11 -52.38
C LEU A 15 16.83 9.90 -51.07
N VAL A 16 15.78 9.63 -50.31
CA VAL A 16 15.74 9.88 -48.86
C VAL A 16 15.13 8.65 -48.19
N ALA A 17 15.91 8.02 -47.33
CA ALA A 17 15.54 6.85 -46.55
C ALA A 17 14.43 7.18 -45.55
N THR A 18 13.29 6.50 -45.65
CA THR A 18 12.22 6.53 -44.65
C THR A 18 12.47 5.44 -43.62
N GLY A 19 12.92 5.85 -42.43
CA GLY A 19 12.85 5.03 -41.22
C GLY A 19 11.39 4.91 -40.78
N LEU A 20 10.86 3.69 -40.79
CA LEU A 20 9.55 3.37 -40.24
C LEU A 20 9.67 3.30 -38.71
N ILE A 21 9.35 4.40 -38.04
CA ILE A 21 9.00 4.40 -36.61
C ILE A 21 7.56 3.88 -36.54
N TRP A 22 7.37 2.64 -36.12
CA TRP A 22 6.09 2.15 -35.62
C TRP A 22 5.85 2.81 -34.25
N ALA A 23 5.41 4.06 -34.26
CA ALA A 23 4.75 4.63 -33.11
C ALA A 23 3.42 3.88 -32.99
N ALA A 24 3.24 3.12 -31.92
CA ALA A 24 1.92 2.67 -31.52
C ALA A 24 1.06 3.93 -31.35
N GLN A 25 0.23 4.22 -32.35
CA GLN A 25 -0.86 5.16 -32.18
C GLN A 25 -1.80 4.52 -31.16
N ALA A 26 -1.62 4.87 -29.90
CA ALA A 26 -2.71 4.86 -28.95
C ALA A 26 -3.76 5.80 -29.54
N ASN A 27 -4.78 5.21 -30.19
CA ASN A 27 -5.97 5.95 -30.57
C ASN A 27 -6.49 6.58 -29.28
N ALA A 28 -6.43 7.90 -29.19
CA ALA A 28 -7.12 8.66 -28.17
C ALA A 28 -8.60 8.27 -28.26
N GLN A 29 -9.10 7.55 -27.27
CA GLN A 29 -10.54 7.38 -27.13
C GLN A 29 -11.15 8.76 -26.90
N ASP A 30 -12.11 9.10 -27.77
CA ASP A 30 -12.92 10.31 -27.79
C ASP A 30 -13.24 10.89 -26.41
N GLY A 31 -12.47 11.87 -25.92
CA GLY A 31 -12.82 12.80 -24.82
C GLY A 31 -13.37 12.20 -23.51
N LYS A 32 -13.40 10.88 -23.37
CA LYS A 32 -14.00 10.14 -22.27
C LYS A 32 -12.89 9.80 -21.30
N LYS A 33 -13.04 10.27 -20.07
CA LYS A 33 -12.11 9.96 -18.99
C LYS A 33 -12.25 8.50 -18.59
N PHE A 34 -11.14 7.87 -18.21
CA PHE A 34 -11.13 6.62 -17.49
C PHE A 34 -11.75 6.86 -16.10
N LYS A 35 -12.76 6.07 -15.77
CA LYS A 35 -13.42 6.07 -14.47
C LYS A 35 -12.63 5.20 -13.51
N ILE A 36 -11.84 5.82 -12.65
CA ILE A 36 -10.96 5.14 -11.70
C ILE A 36 -11.49 5.36 -10.28
N TYR A 37 -11.63 4.28 -9.52
CA TYR A 37 -11.94 4.38 -8.10
C TYR A 37 -10.67 4.24 -7.25
N LEU A 38 -10.53 5.12 -6.26
CA LEU A 38 -9.63 4.93 -5.14
C LEU A 38 -10.42 4.33 -3.98
N SER A 39 -10.28 3.02 -3.77
CA SER A 39 -11.00 2.27 -2.73
C SER A 39 -10.09 1.96 -1.55
N LEU A 40 -10.34 2.63 -0.43
CA LEU A 40 -9.57 2.49 0.80
C LEU A 40 -10.33 1.62 1.79
N SER A 41 -9.66 0.66 2.42
CA SER A 41 -10.28 -0.02 3.55
C SER A 41 -10.48 0.96 4.71
N TYR A 42 -9.45 1.65 5.20
CA TYR A 42 -9.63 2.63 6.29
C TYR A 42 -8.82 3.91 6.02
N SER A 43 -9.21 5.02 6.65
CA SER A 43 -8.57 6.35 6.51
C SER A 43 -8.17 6.94 7.86
N GLY A 44 -7.94 6.10 8.87
CA GLY A 44 -7.76 6.52 10.26
C GLY A 44 -6.36 7.03 10.61
N ASN A 45 -5.35 6.79 9.78
CA ASN A 45 -3.96 7.17 10.05
C ASN A 45 -3.41 8.15 9.01
N ALA A 46 -2.28 8.79 9.37
CA ALA A 46 -1.62 9.78 8.53
C ALA A 46 -1.15 9.19 7.19
N TRP A 47 -0.61 7.97 7.21
CA TRP A 47 -0.11 7.30 6.01
C TRP A 47 -1.20 7.12 4.93
N GLN A 48 -2.38 6.61 5.29
CA GLN A 48 -3.50 6.45 4.34
C GLN A 48 -3.95 7.81 3.77
N SER A 49 -3.99 8.83 4.63
CA SER A 49 -4.35 10.19 4.23
C SER A 49 -3.34 10.78 3.25
N GLU A 50 -2.04 10.60 3.50
CA GLU A 50 -0.96 11.01 2.62
C GLU A 50 -1.02 10.26 1.28
N ALA A 51 -1.13 8.93 1.31
CA ALA A 51 -1.24 8.09 0.12
C ALA A 51 -2.43 8.51 -0.77
N ALA A 52 -3.61 8.68 -0.17
CA ALA A 52 -4.79 9.13 -0.88
C ALA A 52 -4.60 10.52 -1.49
N ASN A 53 -3.98 11.45 -0.76
CA ASN A 53 -3.70 12.80 -1.25
C ASN A 53 -2.71 12.81 -2.40
N ILE A 54 -1.69 11.94 -2.40
CA ILE A 54 -0.75 11.79 -3.53
C ILE A 54 -1.49 11.31 -4.78
N VAL A 55 -2.34 10.29 -4.65
CA VAL A 55 -3.14 9.77 -5.79
C VAL A 55 -4.08 10.86 -6.32
N LYS A 56 -4.78 11.58 -5.43
CA LYS A 56 -5.68 12.70 -5.81
C LYS A 56 -4.92 13.84 -6.49
N ALA A 57 -3.76 14.22 -5.97
CA ALA A 57 -2.92 15.27 -6.55
C ALA A 57 -2.41 14.87 -7.95
N LEU A 58 -2.00 13.61 -8.13
CA LEU A 58 -1.58 13.10 -9.43
C LEU A 58 -2.73 13.12 -10.44
N ALA A 59 -3.92 12.64 -10.05
CA ALA A 59 -5.10 12.66 -10.89
C ALA A 59 -5.55 14.09 -11.29
N ALA A 60 -5.25 15.10 -10.46
CA ALA A 60 -5.52 16.50 -10.76
C ALA A 60 -4.42 17.21 -11.57
N THR A 61 -3.33 16.52 -11.92
CA THR A 61 -2.19 17.09 -12.65
C THR A 61 -2.19 16.64 -14.10
N ALA A 62 -1.83 17.53 -15.04
CA ALA A 62 -1.74 17.20 -16.45
C ALA A 62 -0.70 16.08 -16.73
N PRO A 63 -0.99 15.13 -17.63
CA PRO A 63 -2.19 15.06 -18.46
C PRO A 63 -3.37 14.29 -17.83
N TYR A 64 -3.24 13.81 -16.59
CA TYR A 64 -4.22 12.95 -15.92
C TYR A 64 -5.53 13.66 -15.60
N ASP A 65 -5.48 14.97 -15.34
CA ASP A 65 -6.66 15.83 -15.12
C ASP A 65 -7.68 15.77 -16.27
N GLN A 66 -7.22 15.53 -17.50
CA GLN A 66 -8.05 15.36 -18.69
C GLN A 66 -8.38 13.90 -19.01
N GLN A 67 -7.67 12.94 -18.41
CA GLN A 67 -7.78 11.52 -18.73
C GLN A 67 -8.51 10.70 -17.67
N VAL A 68 -8.57 11.16 -16.42
CA VAL A 68 -9.07 10.38 -15.27
C VAL A 68 -10.21 11.10 -14.57
N GLU A 69 -11.30 10.39 -14.34
CA GLU A 69 -12.31 10.71 -13.35
C GLU A 69 -12.02 9.84 -12.12
N LEU A 70 -11.45 10.45 -11.07
CA LEU A 70 -11.11 9.76 -9.83
C LEU A 70 -12.26 9.88 -8.82
N ILE A 71 -12.73 8.75 -8.30
CA ILE A 71 -13.78 8.69 -7.27
C ILE A 71 -13.22 7.97 -6.03
N GLU A 72 -13.22 8.64 -4.89
CA GLU A 72 -12.76 8.06 -3.62
C GLU A 72 -13.91 7.35 -2.89
N ASN A 73 -13.61 6.20 -2.28
CA ASN A 73 -14.49 5.48 -1.39
C ASN A 73 -13.69 4.91 -0.21
N ILE A 74 -14.18 5.10 1.02
CA ILE A 74 -13.59 4.55 2.23
C ILE A 74 -14.59 3.60 2.88
N SER A 75 -14.22 2.33 3.03
CA SER A 75 -15.14 1.27 3.50
C SER A 75 -15.06 0.95 5.00
N GLY A 76 -14.13 1.55 5.72
CA GLY A 76 -13.81 1.17 7.11
C GLY A 76 -13.09 -0.19 7.23
N THR A 77 -12.88 -0.62 8.47
CA THR A 77 -12.17 -1.87 8.80
C THR A 77 -13.03 -3.13 8.64
N ASP A 78 -14.14 -3.06 7.91
CA ASP A 78 -15.04 -4.19 7.65
C ASP A 78 -14.84 -4.75 6.23
N PRO A 79 -14.40 -6.01 6.09
CA PRO A 79 -14.31 -6.68 4.78
C PRO A 79 -15.60 -6.70 3.98
N GLN A 80 -16.77 -6.86 4.61
CA GLN A 80 -18.03 -6.90 3.88
C GLN A 80 -18.38 -5.54 3.27
N ALA A 81 -18.12 -4.46 4.00
CA ALA A 81 -18.30 -3.11 3.47
C ALA A 81 -17.39 -2.84 2.25
N GLN A 82 -16.16 -3.36 2.24
CA GLN A 82 -15.27 -3.21 1.09
C GLN A 82 -15.69 -4.08 -0.10
N ILE A 83 -16.22 -5.29 0.16
CA ILE A 83 -16.82 -6.15 -0.87
C ILE A 83 -17.99 -5.44 -1.56
N SER A 84 -18.96 -4.92 -0.80
CA SER A 84 -20.11 -4.22 -1.37
C SER A 84 -19.71 -2.93 -2.12
N ALA A 85 -18.65 -2.25 -1.67
CA ALA A 85 -18.11 -1.11 -2.38
C ALA A 85 -17.52 -1.52 -3.73
N TYR A 86 -16.72 -2.59 -3.80
CA TYR A 86 -16.22 -3.11 -5.08
C TYR A 86 -17.35 -3.52 -6.03
N GLU A 87 -18.37 -4.24 -5.54
CA GLU A 87 -19.54 -4.61 -6.36
C GLU A 87 -20.21 -3.37 -6.96
N SER A 88 -20.42 -2.34 -6.14
CA SER A 88 -21.01 -1.07 -6.59
C SER A 88 -20.14 -0.34 -7.62
N MET A 89 -18.81 -0.38 -7.47
CA MET A 89 -17.86 0.22 -8.42
C MET A 89 -17.86 -0.51 -9.76
N ILE A 90 -17.87 -1.85 -9.72
CA ILE A 90 -17.96 -2.70 -10.91
C ILE A 90 -19.28 -2.40 -11.65
N ASP A 91 -20.41 -2.43 -10.94
CA ASP A 91 -21.74 -2.16 -11.52
C ASP A 91 -21.84 -0.73 -12.09
N ALA A 92 -21.10 0.21 -11.52
CA ALA A 92 -21.03 1.60 -12.00
C ALA A 92 -20.10 1.78 -13.21
N GLY A 93 -19.51 0.72 -13.75
CA GLY A 93 -18.65 0.74 -14.92
C GLY A 93 -17.26 1.34 -14.66
N ALA A 94 -16.64 0.97 -13.54
CA ALA A 94 -15.24 1.30 -13.28
C ALA A 94 -14.33 0.74 -14.38
N ASP A 95 -13.42 1.56 -14.91
CA ASP A 95 -12.34 1.08 -15.80
C ASP A 95 -11.21 0.48 -14.96
N ALA A 96 -10.94 1.06 -13.78
CA ALA A 96 -9.97 0.53 -12.83
C ALA A 96 -10.35 0.85 -11.38
N ILE A 97 -9.87 0.00 -10.46
CA ILE A 97 -9.97 0.19 -9.01
C ILE A 97 -8.54 0.12 -8.45
N ILE A 98 -8.06 1.26 -7.97
CA ILE A 98 -6.85 1.36 -7.15
C ILE A 98 -7.28 1.17 -5.71
N SER A 99 -6.71 0.19 -5.01
CA SER A 99 -7.19 -0.14 -3.67
C SER A 99 -6.11 -0.46 -2.66
N PHE A 100 -6.35 -0.05 -1.42
CA PHE A 100 -5.73 -0.66 -0.26
C PHE A 100 -6.68 -1.75 0.26
N PRO A 101 -6.34 -3.05 0.05
CA PRO A 101 -7.22 -4.15 0.44
C PRO A 101 -7.17 -4.39 1.95
N ILE A 102 -8.33 -4.57 2.59
CA ILE A 102 -8.40 -4.92 4.02
C ILE A 102 -7.90 -6.33 4.32
N SER A 103 -7.98 -7.23 3.34
CA SER A 103 -7.67 -8.65 3.48
C SER A 103 -7.08 -9.23 2.20
N SER A 104 -6.12 -10.13 2.36
CA SER A 104 -5.45 -10.79 1.24
C SER A 104 -6.30 -11.82 0.48
N THR A 105 -7.41 -12.27 1.07
CA THR A 105 -8.22 -13.38 0.51
C THR A 105 -9.72 -13.09 0.51
N ALA A 106 -10.24 -12.32 1.47
CA ALA A 106 -11.68 -12.09 1.58
C ALA A 106 -12.28 -11.37 0.36
N LEU A 107 -11.47 -10.59 -0.35
CA LEU A 107 -11.89 -9.78 -1.50
C LEU A 107 -11.83 -10.54 -2.85
N ASN A 108 -11.15 -11.70 -2.89
CA ASN A 108 -10.78 -12.36 -4.15
C ASN A 108 -11.98 -12.65 -5.05
N ARG A 109 -13.10 -13.12 -4.49
CA ARG A 109 -14.30 -13.44 -5.28
C ARG A 109 -14.82 -12.23 -6.05
N THR A 110 -14.85 -11.08 -5.40
CA THR A 110 -15.36 -9.84 -6.01
C THR A 110 -14.36 -9.25 -6.99
N ILE A 111 -13.06 -9.33 -6.68
CA ILE A 111 -11.99 -8.93 -7.61
C ILE A 111 -12.06 -9.77 -8.88
N LYS A 112 -12.16 -11.11 -8.75
CA LYS A 112 -12.29 -12.02 -9.88
C LYS A 112 -13.47 -11.67 -10.77
N ARG A 113 -14.64 -11.43 -10.17
CA ARG A 113 -15.84 -10.98 -10.89
C ARG A 113 -15.57 -9.70 -11.66
N GLY A 114 -15.01 -8.68 -11.02
CA GLY A 114 -14.72 -7.40 -11.69
C GLY A 114 -13.72 -7.55 -12.84
N CYS A 115 -12.70 -8.39 -12.68
CA CYS A 115 -11.77 -8.73 -13.77
C CYS A 115 -12.46 -9.41 -14.95
N GLU A 116 -13.40 -10.33 -14.69
CA GLU A 116 -14.23 -10.97 -15.73
C GLU A 116 -15.11 -9.96 -16.48
N GLU A 117 -15.48 -8.86 -15.82
CA GLU A 117 -16.20 -7.71 -16.41
C GLU A 117 -15.26 -6.66 -17.06
N GLY A 118 -13.95 -6.87 -17.02
CA GLY A 118 -12.94 -6.01 -17.65
C GLY A 118 -12.38 -4.89 -16.77
N VAL A 119 -12.72 -4.86 -15.48
CA VAL A 119 -12.18 -3.88 -14.52
C VAL A 119 -10.76 -4.26 -14.13
N LEU A 120 -9.83 -3.30 -14.19
CA LEU A 120 -8.45 -3.51 -13.72
C LEU A 120 -8.33 -3.25 -12.20
N PHE A 121 -7.77 -4.19 -11.46
CA PHE A 121 -7.52 -4.04 -10.02
C PHE A 121 -6.04 -3.80 -9.75
N PHE A 122 -5.72 -2.67 -9.12
CA PHE A 122 -4.36 -2.32 -8.67
C PHE A 122 -4.35 -2.23 -7.15
N MET A 123 -3.74 -3.21 -6.48
CA MET A 123 -3.61 -3.22 -5.03
C MET A 123 -2.34 -2.48 -4.66
N TYR A 124 -2.45 -1.37 -3.92
CA TYR A 124 -1.27 -0.64 -3.46
C TYR A 124 -0.96 -1.01 -2.02
N ASP A 125 0.33 -1.21 -1.75
CA ASP A 125 0.93 -1.61 -0.48
C ASP A 125 0.41 -2.95 0.08
N GLY A 126 -0.86 -3.03 0.47
CA GLY A 126 -1.54 -4.29 0.74
C GLY A 126 -1.70 -5.13 -0.53
N THR A 127 -1.64 -6.45 -0.38
CA THR A 127 -1.70 -7.41 -1.48
C THR A 127 -2.85 -8.40 -1.30
N VAL A 128 -3.44 -8.81 -2.42
CA VAL A 128 -4.41 -9.90 -2.50
C VAL A 128 -3.82 -11.12 -3.21
N THR A 129 -4.52 -12.24 -3.13
CA THR A 129 -4.08 -13.52 -3.72
C THR A 129 -4.82 -13.88 -5.00
N GLU A 130 -5.78 -13.06 -5.43
CA GLU A 130 -6.44 -13.24 -6.73
C GLU A 130 -5.51 -12.84 -7.87
N ASP A 131 -5.26 -13.78 -8.80
CA ASP A 131 -4.23 -13.66 -9.84
C ASP A 131 -4.45 -12.51 -10.83
N CYS A 132 -5.70 -12.09 -11.04
CA CYS A 132 -6.01 -11.01 -11.97
C CYS A 132 -5.67 -9.61 -11.42
N ALA A 133 -5.40 -9.49 -10.12
CA ALA A 133 -5.05 -8.23 -9.48
C ALA A 133 -3.55 -7.91 -9.62
N TYR A 134 -3.24 -6.66 -9.93
CA TYR A 134 -1.87 -6.15 -9.95
C TYR A 134 -1.48 -5.68 -8.55
N ASN A 135 -0.69 -6.48 -7.85
CA ASN A 135 -0.11 -6.10 -6.56
C ASN A 135 1.08 -5.15 -6.76
N VAL A 136 0.93 -3.88 -6.38
CA VAL A 136 1.96 -2.84 -6.35
C VAL A 136 2.36 -2.62 -4.89
N SER A 137 3.32 -3.41 -4.43
CA SER A 137 3.78 -3.39 -3.04
C SER A 137 5.30 -3.32 -2.97
N PHE A 138 5.82 -2.88 -1.82
CA PHE A 138 7.25 -2.83 -1.59
C PHE A 138 7.84 -4.24 -1.55
N LEU A 139 8.93 -4.44 -2.28
CA LEU A 139 9.80 -5.61 -2.12
C LEU A 139 10.59 -5.46 -0.82
N SER A 140 9.95 -5.63 0.35
CA SER A 140 10.75 -5.68 1.57
C SER A 140 10.10 -6.51 2.68
N GLY A 141 10.83 -7.53 3.13
CA GLY A 141 10.86 -7.93 4.55
C GLY A 141 11.63 -6.91 5.42
N GLY A 142 12.17 -5.86 4.79
CA GLY A 142 13.08 -4.90 5.40
C GLY A 142 12.48 -4.09 6.55
N PHE A 143 11.21 -3.68 6.52
CA PHE A 143 10.67 -2.94 7.67
C PHE A 143 10.73 -3.77 8.95
N GLY A 144 10.09 -4.95 8.94
CA GLY A 144 10.03 -5.83 10.11
C GLY A 144 11.41 -6.28 10.56
N GLU A 145 12.24 -6.73 9.62
CA GLU A 145 13.61 -7.18 9.91
C GLU A 145 14.50 -6.04 10.43
N ASN A 146 14.51 -4.88 9.79
CA ASN A 146 15.40 -3.78 10.17
C ASN A 146 14.99 -3.16 11.50
N THR A 147 13.69 -2.96 11.73
CA THR A 147 13.20 -2.39 12.99
C THR A 147 13.40 -3.36 14.15
N ALA A 148 13.12 -4.66 13.96
CA ALA A 148 13.40 -5.66 14.98
C ALA A 148 14.91 -5.74 15.28
N GLN A 149 15.76 -5.75 14.25
CA GLN A 149 17.22 -5.80 14.45
C GLN A 149 17.74 -4.54 15.14
N ALA A 150 17.19 -3.36 14.83
CA ALA A 150 17.52 -2.13 15.54
C ALA A 150 17.15 -2.21 17.03
N LEU A 151 15.95 -2.70 17.36
CA LEU A 151 15.53 -2.88 18.75
C LEU A 151 16.42 -3.89 19.49
N VAL A 152 16.73 -5.03 18.87
CA VAL A 152 17.64 -6.04 19.42
C VAL A 152 19.01 -5.43 19.74
N ASN A 153 19.56 -4.63 18.83
CA ASN A 153 20.86 -3.98 19.02
C ASN A 153 20.83 -3.01 20.21
N GLU A 154 19.79 -2.19 20.32
CA GLU A 154 19.62 -1.24 21.42
C GLU A 154 19.48 -1.94 22.78
N LEU A 155 18.81 -3.10 22.80
CA LEU A 155 18.67 -3.94 23.98
C LEU A 155 19.89 -4.82 24.28
N GLY A 156 20.92 -4.80 23.43
CA GLY A 156 22.09 -5.65 23.57
C GLY A 156 21.77 -7.15 23.50
N GLY A 157 20.77 -7.52 22.70
CA GLY A 157 20.38 -8.92 22.45
C GLY A 157 19.49 -9.57 23.51
N LYS A 158 19.02 -8.83 24.53
CA LYS A 158 18.20 -9.39 25.60
C LYS A 158 17.19 -8.39 26.17
N GLY A 159 16.04 -8.89 26.60
CA GLY A 159 15.05 -8.11 27.34
C GLY A 159 13.62 -8.48 27.03
N LYS A 160 12.70 -8.03 27.89
CA LYS A 160 11.26 -8.19 27.70
C LYS A 160 10.72 -7.13 26.77
N ILE A 161 9.99 -7.53 25.73
CA ILE A 161 9.44 -6.61 24.74
C ILE A 161 7.93 -6.77 24.57
N PHE A 162 7.28 -5.69 24.16
CA PHE A 162 5.95 -5.74 23.57
C PHE A 162 6.01 -5.77 22.04
N LEU A 163 5.06 -6.48 21.44
CA LEU A 163 4.83 -6.55 20.00
C LEU A 163 3.48 -5.89 19.67
N SER A 164 3.52 -4.65 19.18
CA SER A 164 2.34 -3.87 18.77
C SER A 164 2.09 -4.04 17.27
N ARG A 165 1.05 -4.78 16.93
CA ARG A 165 0.69 -5.23 15.57
C ARG A 165 -0.34 -4.34 14.89
N GLY A 166 -0.48 -4.54 13.58
CA GLY A 166 -1.35 -3.79 12.71
C GLY A 166 -2.81 -4.22 12.70
N VAL A 167 -3.42 -4.21 11.52
CA VAL A 167 -4.78 -4.71 11.29
C VAL A 167 -4.73 -6.24 11.04
N PRO A 168 -5.43 -7.06 11.85
CA PRO A 168 -5.45 -8.51 11.67
C PRO A 168 -5.91 -8.93 10.27
N GLY A 169 -5.22 -9.89 9.68
CA GLY A 169 -5.56 -10.44 8.36
C GLY A 169 -5.14 -9.56 7.16
N ASN A 170 -4.53 -8.40 7.42
CA ASN A 170 -3.92 -7.58 6.39
C ASN A 170 -2.52 -8.10 6.03
N SER A 171 -2.22 -8.16 4.73
CA SER A 171 -0.91 -8.62 4.23
C SER A 171 0.30 -7.83 4.76
N VAL A 172 0.15 -6.53 5.05
CA VAL A 172 1.22 -5.67 5.54
C VAL A 172 1.57 -6.02 6.97
N ASP A 173 0.55 -6.19 7.82
CA ASP A 173 0.73 -6.65 9.21
C ASP A 173 1.44 -7.99 9.27
N GLN A 174 0.99 -8.94 8.45
CA GLN A 174 1.60 -10.26 8.36
C GLN A 174 3.08 -10.15 7.95
N ARG A 175 3.36 -9.42 6.86
CA ARG A 175 4.73 -9.27 6.35
C ARG A 175 5.67 -8.62 7.37
N HIS A 176 5.24 -7.56 8.04
CA HIS A 176 6.05 -6.88 9.05
C HIS A 176 6.30 -7.76 10.27
N THR A 177 5.25 -8.46 10.74
CA THR A 177 5.37 -9.39 11.87
C THR A 177 6.29 -10.55 11.53
N ASP A 178 6.11 -11.19 10.37
CA ASP A 178 6.94 -12.31 9.93
C ASP A 178 8.42 -11.90 9.82
N GLY A 179 8.68 -10.71 9.26
CA GLY A 179 10.02 -10.13 9.20
C GLY A 179 10.63 -9.91 10.59
N ALA A 180 9.88 -9.30 11.51
CA ALA A 180 10.33 -9.06 12.88
C ALA A 180 10.59 -10.36 13.65
N MET A 181 9.68 -11.34 13.54
CA MET A 181 9.83 -12.65 14.15
C MET A 181 11.02 -13.42 13.59
N SER A 182 11.33 -13.28 12.30
CA SER A 182 12.54 -13.86 11.69
C SER A 182 13.84 -13.38 12.35
N VAL A 183 13.82 -12.18 12.94
CA VAL A 183 14.93 -11.61 13.69
C VAL A 183 14.85 -12.04 15.15
N PHE A 184 13.74 -11.77 15.85
CA PHE A 184 13.61 -12.09 17.28
C PHE A 184 13.87 -13.57 17.59
N ASN A 185 13.45 -14.50 16.72
CA ASN A 185 13.71 -15.93 16.88
C ASN A 185 15.21 -16.32 16.87
N LYS A 186 16.09 -15.43 16.37
CA LYS A 186 17.56 -15.63 16.40
C LYS A 186 18.18 -15.16 17.73
N TYR A 187 17.44 -14.45 18.58
CA TYR A 187 17.92 -13.88 19.83
C TYR A 187 17.10 -14.43 21.01
N PRO A 188 17.45 -15.59 21.58
CA PRO A 188 16.68 -16.23 22.65
C PRO A 188 16.65 -15.43 23.96
N GLY A 189 17.45 -14.37 24.09
CA GLY A 189 17.39 -13.44 25.22
C GLY A 189 16.27 -12.40 25.10
N ILE A 190 15.65 -12.26 23.93
CA ILE A 190 14.48 -11.40 23.70
C ILE A 190 13.23 -12.21 24.03
N GLU A 191 12.42 -11.69 24.94
CA GLU A 191 11.17 -12.32 25.38
C GLU A 191 10.00 -11.41 25.01
N ILE A 192 9.10 -11.88 24.14
CA ILE A 192 7.85 -11.16 23.85
C ILE A 192 6.87 -11.45 24.98
N VAL A 193 6.66 -10.48 25.86
CA VAL A 193 5.79 -10.64 27.04
C VAL A 193 4.35 -10.15 26.81
N ALA A 194 4.13 -9.36 25.76
CA ALA A 194 2.79 -9.01 25.29
C ALA A 194 2.78 -8.85 23.77
N GLU A 195 1.73 -9.35 23.12
CA GLU A 195 1.41 -9.13 21.71
C GLU A 195 -0.03 -8.64 21.63
N TYR A 196 -0.27 -7.54 20.92
CA TYR A 196 -1.61 -6.96 20.76
C TYR A 196 -1.76 -6.26 19.41
N TYR A 197 -2.99 -6.14 18.93
CA TYR A 197 -3.31 -5.40 17.71
C TYR A 197 -3.69 -3.97 18.03
N SER A 198 -2.90 -3.04 17.51
CA SER A 198 -3.10 -1.61 17.67
C SER A 198 -3.83 -0.96 16.49
N TYR A 199 -4.07 -1.74 15.43
CA TYR A 199 -4.76 -1.31 14.20
C TYR A 199 -4.07 -0.12 13.50
N TRP A 200 -2.78 0.11 13.78
CA TRP A 200 -2.02 1.27 13.30
C TRP A 200 -2.65 2.62 13.68
N ASP A 201 -3.43 2.66 14.77
CA ASP A 201 -4.13 3.84 15.27
C ASP A 201 -3.53 4.27 16.60
N ASP A 202 -3.15 5.54 16.74
CA ASP A 202 -2.51 6.05 17.96
C ASP A 202 -3.39 5.88 19.20
N ARG A 203 -4.69 6.14 19.09
CA ARG A 203 -5.60 6.05 20.24
C ARG A 203 -5.74 4.59 20.71
N THR A 204 -5.93 3.65 19.79
CA THR A 204 -5.97 2.22 20.13
C THR A 204 -4.61 1.74 20.63
N THR A 205 -3.51 2.21 20.04
CA THR A 205 -2.15 1.90 20.51
C THR A 205 -1.95 2.35 21.96
N GLN A 206 -2.35 3.57 22.31
CA GLN A 206 -2.25 4.08 23.69
C GLN A 206 -3.04 3.19 24.66
N GLN A 207 -4.26 2.82 24.30
CA GLN A 207 -5.12 1.98 25.14
C GLN A 207 -4.55 0.58 25.36
N GLU A 208 -4.10 -0.10 24.30
CA GLU A 208 -3.55 -1.45 24.42
C GLU A 208 -2.16 -1.46 25.08
N THR A 209 -1.33 -0.44 24.81
CA THR A 209 -0.04 -0.28 25.50
C THR A 209 -0.24 -0.08 27.00
N ALA A 210 -1.19 0.75 27.42
CA ALA A 210 -1.48 0.97 28.84
C ALA A 210 -1.94 -0.32 29.55
N LYS A 211 -2.76 -1.14 28.87
CA LYS A 211 -3.16 -2.47 29.37
C LYS A 211 -1.95 -3.41 29.51
N ALA A 212 -1.09 -3.47 28.48
CA ALA A 212 0.11 -4.29 28.49
C ALA A 212 1.09 -3.85 29.59
N LEU A 213 1.32 -2.54 29.77
CA LEU A 213 2.14 -1.97 30.83
C LEU A 213 1.64 -2.33 32.23
N THR A 214 0.32 -2.39 32.42
CA THR A 214 -0.27 -2.79 33.71
C THR A 214 0.07 -4.25 34.05
N ALA A 215 0.06 -5.14 33.05
CA ALA A 215 0.38 -6.55 33.23
C ALA A 215 1.89 -6.82 33.31
N HIS A 216 2.69 -6.04 32.60
CA HIS A 216 4.13 -6.23 32.41
C HIS A 216 4.88 -4.89 32.57
N PRO A 217 4.93 -4.34 33.79
CA PRO A 217 5.59 -3.05 34.05
C PRO A 217 7.12 -3.13 33.93
N ASP A 218 7.68 -4.33 33.80
CA ASP A 218 9.11 -4.60 33.64
C ASP A 218 9.54 -4.73 32.17
N VAL A 219 8.68 -4.31 31.23
CA VAL A 219 9.02 -4.23 29.80
C VAL A 219 10.22 -3.30 29.58
N GLN A 220 11.09 -3.69 28.66
CA GLN A 220 12.37 -3.02 28.40
C GLN A 220 12.48 -2.47 26.98
N GLY A 221 11.60 -2.88 26.07
CA GLY A 221 11.53 -2.32 24.72
C GLY A 221 10.17 -2.58 24.08
N ILE A 222 9.83 -1.81 23.05
CA ILE A 222 8.58 -2.00 22.31
C ILE A 222 8.86 -1.97 20.82
N TRP A 223 8.46 -3.04 20.14
CA TRP A 223 8.40 -3.07 18.69
C TRP A 223 6.96 -2.79 18.27
N ALA A 224 6.76 -1.80 17.42
CA ALA A 224 5.46 -1.41 16.89
C ALA A 224 5.50 -1.34 15.37
N GLN A 225 4.39 -1.69 14.72
CA GLN A 225 4.28 -1.44 13.28
C GLN A 225 3.96 0.01 12.96
N ALA A 226 3.14 0.67 13.80
CA ALA A 226 2.80 2.09 13.76
C ALA A 226 2.12 2.47 15.09
N GLY A 227 1.67 3.72 15.23
CA GLY A 227 0.98 4.23 16.43
C GLY A 227 1.91 4.71 17.54
N ASP A 228 3.13 5.11 17.16
CA ASP A 228 4.22 5.45 18.07
C ASP A 228 3.89 6.61 19.00
N CYS A 229 3.07 7.57 18.56
CA CYS A 229 2.63 8.67 19.42
C CYS A 229 1.72 8.17 20.54
N GLY A 230 0.79 7.26 20.23
CA GLY A 230 -0.07 6.61 21.21
C GLY A 230 0.70 5.80 22.25
N LEU A 231 1.68 5.02 21.78
CA LEU A 231 2.59 4.25 22.63
C LEU A 231 3.38 5.16 23.59
N ILE A 232 4.00 6.22 23.05
CA ILE A 232 4.75 7.19 23.87
C ILE A 232 3.83 7.84 24.90
N GLN A 233 2.62 8.22 24.50
CA GLN A 233 1.65 8.82 25.42
C GLN A 233 1.27 7.84 26.55
N ALA A 234 1.11 6.55 26.27
CA ALA A 234 0.82 5.56 27.30
C ALA A 234 1.96 5.43 28.33
N LEU A 235 3.22 5.46 27.89
CA LEU A 235 4.38 5.47 28.80
C LEU A 235 4.39 6.73 29.68
N LEU A 236 4.16 7.90 29.07
CA LEU A 236 4.11 9.17 29.79
C LEU A 236 2.97 9.21 30.82
N ASP A 237 1.77 8.77 30.44
CA ASP A 237 0.60 8.73 31.33
C ASP A 237 0.81 7.78 32.52
N ALA A 238 1.54 6.68 32.30
CA ALA A 238 1.90 5.73 33.35
C ALA A 238 3.06 6.21 34.24
N GLY A 239 3.70 7.35 33.92
CA GLY A 239 4.93 7.79 34.58
C GLY A 239 6.11 6.84 34.35
N HIS A 240 6.06 6.01 33.31
CA HIS A 240 7.10 5.06 32.96
C HIS A 240 8.21 5.79 32.18
N PRO A 241 9.50 5.49 32.45
CA PRO A 241 10.58 6.01 31.61
C PRO A 241 10.38 5.58 30.15
N LEU A 242 10.80 6.44 29.22
CA LEU A 242 10.81 6.07 27.80
C LEU A 242 11.77 4.89 27.58
N LEU A 243 11.36 3.99 26.71
CA LEU A 243 12.07 2.76 26.37
C LEU A 243 12.68 2.86 24.98
N PRO A 244 13.68 2.01 24.66
CA PRO A 244 13.96 1.63 23.28
C PRO A 244 12.69 1.24 22.54
N MET A 245 12.39 1.95 21.46
CA MET A 245 11.18 1.73 20.66
C MET A 245 11.54 1.79 19.19
N THR A 246 10.89 0.93 18.40
CA THR A 246 11.00 0.95 16.95
C THR A 246 9.61 0.86 16.34
N GLY A 247 9.34 1.67 15.33
CA GLY A 247 8.12 1.61 14.55
C GLY A 247 8.18 2.48 13.32
N GLU A 248 7.02 2.79 12.75
CA GLU A 248 6.94 3.59 11.53
C GLU A 248 7.24 5.07 11.82
N ASN A 249 8.00 5.71 10.93
CA ASN A 249 8.34 7.12 11.11
C ASN A 249 7.08 7.98 10.86
N SER A 250 6.41 8.37 11.93
CA SER A 250 5.29 9.30 11.88
C SER A 250 5.74 10.70 12.31
N ALA A 251 5.29 11.73 11.59
CA ALA A 251 5.57 13.12 11.94
C ALA A 251 4.71 13.64 13.12
N GLY A 252 4.18 12.76 13.98
CA GLY A 252 3.10 13.08 14.92
C GLY A 252 3.42 14.12 16.00
N PHE A 253 4.71 14.44 16.23
CA PHE A 253 5.13 15.53 17.12
C PHE A 253 5.40 16.86 16.41
N ARG A 254 5.31 16.92 15.07
CA ARG A 254 5.34 18.18 14.34
C ARG A 254 3.95 18.82 14.43
N ARG A 255 3.81 19.73 15.41
CA ARG A 255 2.68 20.66 15.51
C ARG A 255 2.91 21.88 14.63
#